data_AF-A0A7S2INJ8-F1
#
_entry.id   AF-A0A7S2INJ8-F1
#
_cell.length_a   1.000
_cell.length_b   1.000
_cell.length_c   1.000
_cell.angle_alpha   90.00
_cell.angle_beta   90.00
_cell.angle_gamma   90.00
#
_symmetry.space_group_name_H-M   'P 1'
#
loop_
_entity.id
_entity.type
_entity.pdbx_description
1 polymer ?
#
loop_
_entity_poly.entity_id
_entity_poly.type
_entity_poly.pdbx_seq_one_letter_code
_entity_poly.pdbx_strand_id
1 'polypeptide(L)'
;GFLLKDYPHLTHAHLQKMQDLVDEGKLEPLCDEAEFNGLEHVADAVEHLQNGKNIGKVLVTLAGKDQSASGELGPSGLRLGDCVEVSGLASESGQKLNGQKATVMGFVEDK
;
A
#
# COMPACT_ATOMS: atom_id res chain seq x y z
N GLY A 1 26.03 6.79 10.23
CA GLY A 1 26.32 5.72 9.25
C GLY A 1 25.71 4.45 9.75
N PHE A 2 25.00 3.71 8.89
CA PHE A 2 24.27 2.51 9.27
C PHE A 2 25.22 1.30 9.22
N LEU A 3 25.39 0.64 10.36
CA LEU A 3 26.35 -0.44 10.65
C LEU A 3 26.30 -1.64 9.68
N LEU A 4 25.30 -1.73 8.80
CA LEU A 4 25.13 -2.86 7.87
C LEU A 4 26.13 -2.91 6.71
N LYS A 5 26.69 -1.77 6.26
CA LYS A 5 27.56 -1.77 5.06
C LYS A 5 28.90 -2.47 5.28
N ASP A 6 29.39 -2.49 6.51
CA ASP A 6 30.71 -3.03 6.85
C ASP A 6 30.69 -4.56 7.04
N TYR A 7 29.50 -5.17 7.15
CA TYR A 7 29.32 -6.61 7.43
C TYR A 7 28.39 -7.31 6.43
N PRO A 8 28.61 -7.18 5.10
CA PRO A 8 27.69 -7.72 4.09
C PRO A 8 27.53 -9.25 4.17
N HIS A 9 28.56 -9.95 4.65
CA HIS A 9 28.58 -11.40 4.81
C HIS A 9 27.70 -11.90 5.97
N LEU A 10 27.39 -11.03 6.94
CA LEU A 10 26.51 -11.39 8.07
C LEU A 10 25.04 -11.06 7.80
N THR A 11 24.76 -10.16 6.85
CA THR A 11 23.41 -9.64 6.59
C THR A 11 22.41 -10.74 6.28
N HIS A 12 22.75 -11.71 5.42
CA HIS A 12 21.82 -12.79 5.06
C HIS A 12 21.48 -13.68 6.25
N ALA A 13 22.49 -14.19 6.96
CA ALA A 13 22.29 -15.08 8.10
C ALA A 13 21.57 -14.37 9.27
N HIS A 14 21.88 -13.09 9.52
CA HIS A 14 21.19 -12.31 10.54
C HIS A 14 19.73 -12.02 10.19
N LEU A 15 19.44 -11.64 8.94
CA LEU A 15 18.06 -11.39 8.51
C LEU A 15 17.21 -12.67 8.57
N GLN A 16 17.77 -13.82 8.15
CA GLN A 16 17.08 -15.11 8.28
C GLN A 16 16.72 -15.39 9.74
N LYS A 17 17.68 -15.25 10.67
CA LYS A 17 17.41 -15.45 12.09
C LYS A 17 16.37 -14.48 12.64
N MET A 18 16.39 -13.21 12.22
CA MET A 18 15.36 -12.24 12.63
C MET A 18 13.98 -12.64 12.12
N GLN A 19 13.88 -13.16 10.89
CA GLN A 19 12.64 -13.68 10.33
C GLN A 19 12.14 -14.88 11.13
N ASP A 20 13.00 -15.87 11.40
CA ASP A 20 12.64 -17.04 12.20
C ASP A 20 12.11 -16.63 13.60
N LEU A 21 12.71 -15.61 14.24
CA LEU A 21 12.25 -15.11 15.53
C LEU A 21 10.89 -14.40 15.46
N VAL A 22 10.58 -13.74 14.34
CA VAL A 22 9.25 -13.16 14.11
C VAL A 22 8.22 -14.27 13.90
N ASP A 23 8.55 -15.28 13.09
CA ASP A 23 7.67 -16.42 12.81
C ASP A 23 7.40 -17.26 14.07
N GLU A 24 8.40 -17.39 14.96
CA GLU A 24 8.28 -18.02 16.27
C GLU A 24 7.57 -17.15 17.33
N GLY A 25 7.26 -15.89 17.02
CA GLY A 25 6.63 -14.94 17.95
C GLY A 25 7.54 -14.46 19.08
N LYS A 26 8.86 -14.68 18.97
CA LYS A 26 9.87 -14.25 19.96
C LYS A 26 10.39 -12.84 19.72
N LEU A 27 10.13 -12.29 18.54
CA LEU A 27 10.49 -10.94 18.16
C LEU A 27 9.25 -10.22 17.65
N GLU A 28 8.77 -9.27 18.44
CA GLU A 28 7.67 -8.37 18.04
C GLU A 28 8.27 -7.04 17.58
N PRO A 29 8.02 -6.63 16.32
CA PRO A 29 8.48 -5.34 15.84
C PRO A 29 7.73 -4.21 16.53
N LEU A 30 8.45 -3.32 17.20
CA LEU A 30 7.86 -2.12 17.80
C LEU A 30 7.76 -1.01 16.74
N CYS A 31 6.54 -0.65 16.39
CA CYS A 31 6.22 0.46 15.51
C CYS A 31 5.68 1.64 16.30
N ASP A 32 5.95 2.83 15.82
CA ASP A 32 5.39 4.06 16.39
C ASP A 32 3.89 4.10 16.12
N GLU A 33 3.11 4.56 17.11
CA GLU A 33 1.66 4.68 16.99
C GLU A 33 1.23 5.87 16.12
N ALA A 34 2.10 6.84 15.86
CA ALA A 34 1.78 7.99 15.04
C ALA A 34 1.53 7.59 13.57
N GLU A 35 0.35 7.95 13.06
CA GLU A 35 -0.04 7.65 11.68
C GLU A 35 0.39 8.77 10.73
N PHE A 36 1.24 8.42 9.76
CA PHE A 36 1.59 9.26 8.61
C PHE A 36 1.16 8.54 7.34
N ASN A 37 0.24 9.12 6.58
CA ASN A 37 -0.36 8.49 5.40
C ASN A 37 -0.11 9.35 4.18
N GLY A 38 0.65 8.85 3.20
CA GLY A 38 1.05 9.60 2.01
C GLY A 38 2.49 10.12 2.10
N LEU A 39 3.09 10.32 0.92
CA LEU A 39 4.47 10.80 0.80
C LEU A 39 4.64 12.25 1.26
N GLU A 40 3.58 13.03 1.20
CA GLU A 40 3.51 14.42 1.65
C GLU A 40 3.83 14.55 3.15
N HIS A 41 3.49 13.53 3.95
CA HIS A 41 3.69 13.52 5.40
C HIS A 41 5.07 13.01 5.83
N VAL A 42 5.98 12.72 4.89
CA VAL A 42 7.35 12.29 5.22
C VAL A 42 8.09 13.36 6.02
N ALA A 43 7.88 14.65 5.71
CA ALA A 43 8.51 15.75 6.46
C ALA A 43 8.04 15.77 7.92
N ASP A 44 6.74 15.63 8.16
CA ASP A 44 6.14 15.58 9.49
C ASP A 44 6.64 14.36 10.29
N ALA A 45 6.76 13.20 9.63
CA ALA A 45 7.31 11.99 10.23
C ALA A 45 8.77 12.16 10.68
N VAL A 46 9.58 12.88 9.89
CA VAL A 46 10.96 13.21 10.26
C VAL A 46 11.01 14.21 11.42
N GLU A 47 10.12 15.21 11.45
CA GLU A 47 10.01 16.13 12.57
C GLU A 47 9.61 15.40 13.87
N HIS A 48 8.65 14.46 13.80
CA HIS A 48 8.28 13.60 14.92
C HIS A 48 9.46 12.80 15.46
N LEU A 49 10.28 12.23 14.57
CA LEU A 49 11.52 11.54 14.92
C LEU A 49 12.52 12.48 15.62
N GLN A 50 12.68 13.71 15.14
CA GLN A 50 13.61 14.70 15.72
C GLN A 50 13.17 15.22 17.09
N ASN A 51 11.86 15.24 17.35
CA ASN A 51 11.30 15.64 18.64
C ASN A 51 11.48 14.57 19.74
N GLY A 52 11.99 13.38 19.39
CA GLY A 52 12.34 12.32 20.33
C GLY A 52 11.15 11.69 21.07
N LYS A 53 9.93 11.93 20.57
CA LYS A 53 8.69 11.35 21.13
C LYS A 53 8.37 9.97 20.56
N ASN A 54 9.15 9.51 19.59
CA ASN A 54 8.86 8.28 18.90
C ASN A 54 9.17 7.05 19.76
N ILE A 55 8.27 6.07 19.74
CA ILE A 55 8.44 4.77 20.40
C ILE A 55 8.52 3.71 19.31
N GLY A 56 9.73 3.20 19.08
CA GLY A 56 9.99 2.24 18.01
C GLY A 56 10.14 2.89 16.64
N LYS A 57 9.80 2.14 15.59
CA LYS A 57 10.01 2.53 14.20
C LYS A 57 8.86 3.40 13.70
N VAL A 58 9.16 4.65 13.31
CA VAL A 58 8.21 5.55 12.63
C VAL A 58 7.90 5.02 11.23
N LEU A 59 6.62 4.93 10.88
CA LEU A 59 6.14 4.43 9.59
C LEU A 59 5.42 5.54 8.81
N VAL A 60 5.62 5.54 7.49
CA VAL A 60 4.82 6.35 6.56
C VAL A 60 4.17 5.40 5.56
N THR A 61 2.85 5.36 5.54
CA THR A 61 2.08 4.44 4.70
C THR A 61 1.87 5.06 3.33
N LEU A 62 2.31 4.37 2.26
CA LEU A 62 2.24 4.89 0.88
C LEU A 62 0.88 4.66 0.20
N ALA A 63 0.16 3.62 0.64
CA ALA A 63 -1.22 3.42 0.26
C ALA A 63 -2.07 4.03 1.35
N GLY A 64 -2.96 4.97 1.00
CA GLY A 64 -4.01 5.33 1.93
C GLY A 64 -4.64 4.04 2.44
N LYS A 65 -4.74 3.88 3.77
CA LYS A 65 -5.98 3.24 4.25
C LYS A 65 -7.05 4.07 3.56
N ASP A 66 -7.74 3.49 2.59
CA ASP A 66 -8.97 4.06 2.07
C ASP A 66 -9.87 4.27 3.28
N GLN A 67 -9.79 5.46 3.88
CA GLN A 67 -10.85 6.03 4.67
C GLN A 67 -11.91 6.46 3.65
N SER A 68 -12.54 5.46 3.01
CA SER A 68 -13.89 5.53 2.46
C SER A 68 -14.40 4.11 2.15
N ALA A 69 -14.60 3.31 3.20
CA ALA A 69 -15.73 2.36 3.18
C ALA A 69 -17.09 3.09 3.25
N SER A 70 -17.21 4.22 2.55
CA SER A 70 -18.38 5.07 2.36
C SER A 70 -18.27 5.82 1.02
N GLY A 71 -17.79 5.16 -0.03
CA GLY A 71 -18.03 5.60 -1.41
C GLY A 71 -19.31 4.93 -1.90
N GLU A 72 -20.32 5.71 -2.29
CA GLU A 72 -21.59 5.19 -2.80
C GLU A 72 -21.32 4.16 -3.91
N LEU A 73 -21.94 2.98 -3.77
CA LEU A 73 -21.97 2.00 -4.86
C LEU A 73 -22.61 2.69 -6.06
N GLY A 74 -21.89 2.77 -7.19
CA GLY A 74 -22.49 3.20 -8.44
C GLY A 74 -23.68 2.29 -8.80
N PRO A 75 -24.55 2.68 -9.75
CA PRO A 75 -25.77 1.94 -10.11
C PRO A 75 -25.53 0.47 -10.50
N SER A 76 -24.29 0.10 -10.85
CA SER A 76 -23.84 -1.24 -11.21
C SER A 76 -23.02 -1.95 -10.12
N GLY A 77 -22.95 -1.42 -8.90
CA GLY A 77 -22.19 -1.99 -7.78
C GLY A 77 -20.67 -1.81 -7.87
N LEU A 78 -20.20 -1.03 -8.85
CA LEU A 78 -18.80 -0.69 -9.05
C LEU A 78 -18.42 0.59 -8.29
N ARG A 79 -17.15 0.69 -7.90
CA ARG A 79 -16.56 1.88 -7.27
C ARG A 79 -15.53 2.51 -8.21
N LEU A 80 -15.36 3.82 -8.07
CA LEU A 80 -14.21 4.50 -8.67
C LEU A 80 -12.92 3.89 -8.11
N GLY A 81 -11.96 3.61 -8.97
CA GLY A 81 -10.72 2.93 -8.60
C GLY A 81 -10.76 1.39 -8.73
N ASP A 82 -11.93 0.78 -8.93
CA ASP A 82 -12.01 -0.67 -9.13
C ASP A 82 -11.31 -1.09 -10.45
N CYS A 83 -10.59 -2.20 -10.41
CA CYS A 83 -10.02 -2.83 -11.60
C CYS A 83 -11.05 -3.77 -12.23
N VAL A 84 -11.46 -3.48 -13.45
CA VAL A 84 -12.49 -4.21 -14.21
C VAL A 84 -11.94 -4.72 -15.52
N GLU A 85 -12.53 -5.80 -16.04
CA GLU A 85 -12.16 -6.41 -17.33
C GLU A 85 -13.32 -6.32 -18.31
N VAL A 86 -13.03 -5.93 -19.55
CA VAL A 86 -14.03 -5.89 -20.62
C VAL A 86 -14.31 -7.32 -21.09
N SER A 87 -15.58 -7.70 -21.18
CA SER A 87 -15.98 -9.02 -21.67
C SER A 87 -17.31 -8.97 -22.42
N GLY A 88 -17.55 -9.97 -23.27
CA GLY A 88 -18.84 -10.18 -23.94
C GLY A 88 -19.14 -9.29 -25.16
N LEU A 89 -18.19 -8.48 -25.63
CA LEU A 89 -18.39 -7.67 -26.84
C LEU A 89 -18.36 -8.57 -28.09
N ALA A 90 -19.45 -8.57 -28.87
CA ALA A 90 -19.61 -9.43 -30.05
C ALA A 90 -19.34 -8.72 -31.38
N SER A 91 -19.23 -7.39 -31.40
CA SER A 91 -18.90 -6.65 -32.63
C SER A 91 -17.44 -6.87 -33.05
N GLU A 92 -17.15 -6.82 -34.35
CA GLU A 92 -15.79 -7.06 -34.87
C GLU A 92 -14.74 -6.10 -34.28
N SER A 93 -15.13 -4.84 -34.04
CA SER A 93 -14.29 -3.86 -33.36
C SER A 93 -14.21 -4.07 -31.85
N GLY A 94 -15.32 -4.47 -31.22
CA GLY A 94 -15.42 -4.65 -29.77
C GLY A 94 -14.74 -5.92 -29.25
N GLN A 95 -14.74 -7.00 -30.02
CA GLN A 95 -14.11 -8.27 -29.62
C GLN A 95 -12.62 -8.09 -29.26
N LYS A 96 -11.92 -7.15 -29.91
CA LYS A 96 -10.51 -6.83 -29.65
C LYS A 96 -10.26 -6.23 -28.26
N LEU A 97 -11.30 -5.72 -27.60
CA LEU A 97 -11.22 -5.14 -26.26
C LEU A 97 -11.54 -6.17 -25.16
N ASN A 98 -12.13 -7.32 -25.50
CA ASN A 98 -12.37 -8.37 -24.52
C ASN A 98 -11.04 -8.86 -23.92
N GLY A 99 -11.01 -9.04 -22.60
CA GLY A 99 -9.79 -9.42 -21.86
C GLY A 99 -8.91 -8.25 -21.43
N GLN A 100 -9.22 -7.01 -21.86
CA GLN A 100 -8.50 -5.84 -21.41
C GLN A 100 -8.96 -5.39 -20.02
N LYS A 101 -8.00 -5.09 -19.15
CA LYS A 101 -8.24 -4.62 -17.78
C LYS A 101 -8.04 -3.11 -17.68
N ALA A 102 -8.92 -2.42 -16.96
CA ALA A 102 -8.89 -0.98 -16.76
C ALA A 102 -9.42 -0.60 -15.38
N THR A 103 -9.14 0.63 -14.96
CA THR A 103 -9.64 1.19 -13.70
C THR A 103 -10.88 2.05 -13.95
N VAL A 104 -11.90 1.95 -13.10
CA VAL A 104 -13.09 2.80 -13.19
C VAL A 104 -12.71 4.25 -12.81
N MET A 105 -12.67 5.14 -13.81
CA MET A 105 -12.25 6.54 -13.63
C MET A 105 -13.42 7.51 -13.42
N GLY A 106 -14.64 7.13 -13.77
CA GLY A 106 -15.82 7.98 -13.69
C GLY A 106 -17.07 7.25 -14.19
N PHE A 107 -18.25 7.72 -13.78
CA PHE A 107 -19.53 7.26 -14.33
C PHE A 107 -20.06 8.31 -15.30
N VAL A 108 -20.56 7.85 -16.44
CA VAL A 108 -21.24 8.71 -17.43
C VAL A 108 -22.69 8.25 -17.45
N GLU A 109 -23.62 9.17 -17.25
CA GLU A 109 -25.04 8.91 -17.45
C GLU A 109 -25.32 8.83 -18.95
N ASP A 110 -26.02 7.78 -19.39
CA ASP A 110 -26.51 7.68 -20.75
C ASP A 110 -27.67 8.69 -20.92
N LYS A 111 -27.66 9.47 -22.00
CA LYS A 111 -28.70 10.48 -22.30
C LYS A 111 -29.82 9.90 -23.14
#